data_AF-A0A957I488-F1
#
_entry.id   AF-A0A957I488-F1
#
_cell.length_a   1.000
_cell.length_b   1.000
_cell.length_c   1.000
_cell.angle_alpha   90.00
_cell.angle_beta   90.00
_cell.angle_gamma   90.00
#
_symmetry.space_group_name_H-M   'P 1'
#
loop_
_entity.id
_entity.type
_entity.pdbx_description
1 polymer ?
#
loop_
_entity_poly.entity_id
_entity_poly.type
_entity_poly.pdbx_seq_one_letter_code
_entity_poly.pdbx_strand_id
1 'polypeptide(L)'
;MNTRKPPPLSPPVRALLSLLLPLLVAAFLAGLSGLPRTGADPRARGALVLGGIGLTSWLLALFWYGLAGVGLRGRRPLYAGIGFATLGWLILLAARFLLIPSAQLTNADAGRTFFYLLVFESLCTQLWTFGILFRGVADWRGPLTGTLAAGVVFGLSGSLLFGESVLTGALPLLFFLVWGFLYGLIRLRTGSLLGTVVIQALQSFTTWHILVPRLPADPKYYSQFYLVSSFLLAILIWRLWPKRKEDYRV
;
A
#
# COMPACT_ATOMS: atom_id res chain seq x y z
N MET A 1 -22.51 18.53 -9.91
CA MET A 1 -21.68 19.38 -9.04
C MET A 1 -22.01 19.04 -7.60
N ASN A 2 -21.09 18.43 -6.84
CA ASN A 2 -21.32 18.11 -5.43
C ASN A 2 -21.00 19.35 -4.60
N THR A 3 -22.01 19.96 -3.99
CA THR A 3 -22.00 21.17 -3.17
C THR A 3 -21.40 20.93 -1.78
N ARG A 4 -20.27 20.24 -1.67
CA ARG A 4 -19.61 20.03 -0.38
C ARG A 4 -18.85 21.29 0.01
N LYS A 5 -19.14 21.81 1.20
CA LYS A 5 -18.31 22.85 1.84
C LYS A 5 -16.84 22.38 1.81
N PRO A 6 -15.91 23.24 1.40
CA PRO A 6 -14.49 22.90 1.46
C PRO A 6 -14.11 22.57 2.91
N PRO A 7 -13.18 21.63 3.12
CA PRO A 7 -12.73 21.32 4.47
C PRO A 7 -12.22 22.58 5.17
N PRO A 8 -12.42 22.72 6.50
CA PRO A 8 -12.11 23.95 7.24
C PRO A 8 -10.61 24.26 7.35
N LEU A 9 -9.75 23.33 6.95
CA LEU A 9 -8.29 23.43 7.08
C LEU A 9 -7.63 23.78 5.74
N SER A 10 -6.54 24.55 5.78
CA SER A 10 -5.76 24.86 4.59
C SER A 10 -5.12 23.59 3.98
N PRO A 11 -4.92 23.53 2.65
CA PRO A 11 -4.29 22.38 1.99
C PRO A 11 -2.97 21.88 2.63
N PRO A 12 -1.98 22.74 2.98
CA PRO A 12 -0.74 22.25 3.60
C PRO A 12 -0.98 21.60 4.98
N VAL A 13 -1.92 22.14 5.77
CA VAL A 13 -2.26 21.55 7.08
C VAL A 13 -2.93 20.19 6.89
N ARG A 14 -3.81 20.03 5.90
CA ARG A 14 -4.41 18.72 5.58
C ARG A 14 -3.37 17.71 5.14
N ALA A 15 -2.41 18.11 4.31
CA ALA A 15 -1.30 17.25 3.87
C ALA A 15 -0.41 16.82 5.04
N LEU A 16 -0.13 17.73 5.98
CA LEU A 16 0.67 17.42 7.16
C LEU A 16 -0.08 16.45 8.10
N LEU A 17 -1.35 16.73 8.38
CA LEU A 17 -2.16 15.90 9.26
C LEU A 17 -2.48 14.53 8.67
N SER A 18 -2.66 14.42 7.35
CA SER A 18 -2.85 13.13 6.68
C SER A 18 -1.61 12.24 6.73
N LEU A 19 -0.43 12.82 6.89
CA LEU A 19 0.81 12.09 7.13
C LEU A 19 0.99 11.73 8.62
N LEU A 20 0.93 12.73 9.50
CA LEU A 20 1.37 12.59 10.89
C LEU A 20 0.30 12.02 11.82
N LEU A 21 -0.96 12.41 11.68
CA LEU A 21 -1.98 12.04 12.66
C LEU A 21 -2.23 10.52 12.71
N PRO A 22 -2.33 9.79 11.57
CA PRO A 22 -2.44 8.33 11.60
C PRO A 22 -1.29 7.65 12.34
N LEU A 23 -0.06 8.15 12.18
CA LEU A 23 1.13 7.64 12.87
C LEU A 23 1.08 7.90 14.38
N LEU A 24 0.73 9.12 14.77
CA LEU A 24 0.64 9.50 16.19
C LEU A 24 -0.44 8.68 16.92
N VAL A 25 -1.61 8.50 16.31
CA VAL A 25 -2.68 7.68 16.90
C VAL A 25 -2.27 6.22 16.97
N ALA A 26 -1.63 5.67 15.93
CA ALA A 26 -1.15 4.30 15.96
C ALA A 26 -0.07 4.07 17.04
N ALA A 27 0.86 5.01 17.21
CA ALA A 27 1.87 4.96 18.26
C ALA A 27 1.23 5.04 19.65
N PHE A 28 0.23 5.91 19.83
CA PHE A 28 -0.53 6.02 21.08
C PHE A 28 -1.29 4.73 21.41
N LEU A 29 -2.03 4.15 20.45
CA LEU A 29 -2.75 2.89 20.63
C LEU A 29 -1.80 1.73 20.93
N ALA A 30 -0.66 1.67 20.24
CA ALA A 30 0.38 0.68 20.52
C ALA A 30 0.92 0.83 21.95
N GLY A 31 1.12 2.06 22.43
CA GLY A 31 1.54 2.33 23.81
C GLY A 31 0.50 1.89 24.85
N LEU A 32 -0.78 2.14 24.61
CA LEU A 32 -1.88 1.72 25.50
C LEU A 32 -2.06 0.21 25.56
N SER A 33 -1.79 -0.50 24.46
CA SER A 33 -2.03 -1.95 24.36
C SER A 33 -1.11 -2.81 25.25
N GLY A 34 -0.05 -2.24 25.83
CA GLY A 34 0.89 -3.00 26.67
C GLY A 34 1.74 -4.03 25.91
N LEU A 35 1.66 -4.05 24.56
CA LEU A 35 2.43 -4.92 23.67
C LEU A 35 3.94 -4.62 23.47
N PRO A 36 4.64 -3.72 24.22
CA PRO A 36 6.10 -3.70 24.16
C PRO A 36 6.79 -4.74 25.08
N ARG A 37 6.07 -5.50 25.90
CA ARG A 37 6.70 -6.43 26.87
C ARG A 37 6.86 -7.83 26.26
N THR A 38 8.01 -8.05 25.61
CA THR A 38 8.68 -9.34 25.37
C THR A 38 7.77 -10.56 25.15
N GLY A 39 7.67 -11.02 23.89
CA GLY A 39 7.03 -12.30 23.52
C GLY A 39 5.75 -12.21 22.69
N ALA A 40 5.26 -11.00 22.39
CA ALA A 40 4.11 -10.81 21.50
C ALA A 40 4.48 -11.09 20.03
N ASP A 41 3.59 -11.78 19.30
CA ASP A 41 3.71 -12.03 17.87
C ASP A 41 3.91 -10.69 17.11
N PRO A 42 5.02 -10.52 16.36
CA PRO A 42 5.26 -9.33 15.54
C PRO A 42 4.08 -8.95 14.64
N ARG A 43 3.29 -9.94 14.19
CA ARG A 43 2.10 -9.73 13.36
C ARG A 43 0.96 -9.04 14.12
N ALA A 44 0.75 -9.39 15.39
CA ALA A 44 -0.28 -8.76 16.22
C ALA A 44 0.02 -7.27 16.45
N ARG A 45 1.30 -6.94 16.65
CA ARG A 45 1.77 -5.56 16.76
C ARG A 45 1.59 -4.79 15.45
N GLY A 46 1.97 -5.39 14.32
CA GLY A 46 1.77 -4.81 12.99
C GLY A 46 0.29 -4.50 12.71
N ALA A 47 -0.60 -5.45 12.99
CA ALA A 47 -2.04 -5.30 12.80
C ALA A 47 -2.63 -4.15 13.63
N LEU A 48 -2.19 -3.96 14.87
CA LEU A 48 -2.66 -2.85 15.71
C LEU A 48 -2.17 -1.49 15.20
N VAL A 49 -0.90 -1.40 14.80
CA VAL A 49 -0.34 -0.17 14.22
C VAL A 49 -1.10 0.20 12.94
N LEU A 50 -1.26 -0.77 12.04
CA LEU A 50 -1.99 -0.58 10.78
C LEU A 50 -3.47 -0.27 11.02
N GLY A 51 -4.10 -0.91 12.01
CA GLY A 51 -5.48 -0.63 12.39
C GLY A 51 -5.68 0.79 12.91
N GLY A 52 -4.76 1.29 13.73
CA GLY A 52 -4.74 2.69 14.17
C GLY A 52 -4.59 3.65 12.99
N ILE A 53 -3.62 3.39 12.12
CA ILE A 53 -3.39 4.16 10.89
C ILE A 53 -4.65 4.18 10.01
N GLY A 54 -5.23 3.01 9.75
CA GLY A 54 -6.39 2.83 8.88
C GLY A 54 -7.63 3.52 9.45
N LEU A 55 -7.92 3.35 10.74
CA LEU A 55 -9.07 3.98 11.39
C LEU A 55 -8.98 5.50 11.37
N THR A 56 -7.83 6.07 11.75
CA THR A 56 -7.63 7.52 11.72
C THR A 56 -7.74 8.04 10.28
N SER A 57 -7.10 7.35 9.33
CA SER A 57 -7.17 7.71 7.91
C SER A 57 -8.60 7.66 7.37
N TRP A 58 -9.40 6.68 7.80
CA TRP A 58 -10.81 6.54 7.45
C TRP A 58 -11.64 7.71 7.94
N LEU A 59 -11.49 8.07 9.21
CA LEU A 59 -12.24 9.18 9.80
C LEU A 59 -11.87 10.49 9.08
N LEU A 60 -10.58 10.80 8.94
CA LEU A 60 -10.12 11.99 8.23
C LEU A 60 -10.62 12.02 6.78
N ALA A 61 -10.54 10.89 6.08
CA ALA A 61 -11.07 10.71 4.72
C ALA A 61 -12.55 11.03 4.63
N LEU A 62 -13.36 10.49 5.53
CA LEU A 62 -14.80 10.73 5.55
C LEU A 62 -15.13 12.20 5.83
N PHE A 63 -14.48 12.79 6.82
CA PHE A 63 -14.73 14.18 7.23
C PHE A 63 -14.29 15.19 6.18
N TRP A 64 -13.14 15.01 5.54
CA TRP A 64 -12.61 16.00 4.59
C TRP A 64 -13.05 15.77 3.16
N TYR A 65 -13.14 14.52 2.71
CA TYR A 65 -13.28 14.19 1.29
C TYR A 65 -14.51 13.32 0.99
N GLY A 66 -15.00 12.57 1.97
CA GLY A 66 -15.97 11.49 1.82
C GLY A 66 -15.52 10.37 0.89
N LEU A 67 -16.38 9.36 0.76
CA LEU A 67 -16.10 8.15 -0.03
C LEU A 67 -15.73 8.43 -1.49
N ALA A 68 -16.42 9.37 -2.14
CA ALA A 68 -16.14 9.72 -3.53
C ALA A 68 -14.80 10.45 -3.69
N GLY A 69 -14.42 11.28 -2.72
CA GLY A 69 -13.14 11.99 -2.72
C GLY A 69 -11.99 11.01 -2.56
N VAL A 70 -12.03 10.09 -1.59
CA VAL A 70 -10.90 9.18 -1.42
C VAL A 70 -10.73 8.14 -2.52
N GLY A 71 -11.74 7.90 -3.34
CA GLY A 71 -11.65 6.97 -4.47
C GLY A 71 -12.39 5.65 -4.25
N LEU A 72 -13.35 5.64 -3.32
CA LEU A 72 -14.19 4.48 -2.97
C LEU A 72 -15.56 4.50 -3.66
N ARG A 73 -15.95 5.63 -4.27
CA ARG A 73 -17.27 5.81 -4.93
C ARG A 73 -17.15 6.76 -6.13
N GLY A 74 -18.13 6.70 -7.05
CA GLY A 74 -18.33 7.72 -8.08
C GLY A 74 -18.00 7.31 -9.52
N ARG A 75 -18.40 6.10 -9.95
CA ARG A 75 -18.20 5.59 -11.33
C ARG A 75 -16.73 5.59 -11.78
N ARG A 76 -15.81 5.42 -10.83
CA ARG A 76 -14.38 5.31 -11.12
C ARG A 76 -14.10 3.94 -11.76
N PRO A 77 -13.19 3.84 -12.75
CA PRO A 77 -12.90 2.58 -13.46
C PRO A 77 -12.18 1.56 -12.56
N LEU A 78 -12.96 0.89 -11.69
CA LEU A 78 -12.50 -0.15 -10.79
C LEU A 78 -11.74 -1.26 -11.53
N TYR A 79 -12.31 -1.74 -12.64
CA TYR A 79 -11.72 -2.80 -13.45
C TYR A 79 -10.38 -2.42 -14.06
N ALA A 80 -10.17 -1.15 -14.43
CA ALA A 80 -8.86 -0.71 -14.92
C ALA A 80 -7.81 -0.70 -13.79
N GLY A 81 -8.23 -0.30 -12.57
CA GLY A 81 -7.36 -0.35 -11.40
C GLY A 81 -6.95 -1.79 -11.05
N ILE A 82 -7.91 -2.71 -11.08
CA ILE A 82 -7.66 -4.15 -10.90
C ILE A 82 -6.71 -4.63 -12.00
N GLY A 83 -7.02 -4.40 -13.29
CA GLY A 83 -6.20 -4.86 -14.41
C GLY A 83 -4.74 -4.42 -14.34
N PHE A 84 -4.47 -3.14 -14.08
CA PHE A 84 -3.10 -2.65 -13.94
C PHE A 84 -2.37 -3.22 -12.73
N ALA A 85 -3.07 -3.32 -11.59
CA ALA A 85 -2.49 -3.91 -10.40
C ALA A 85 -2.21 -5.41 -10.62
N THR A 86 -3.10 -6.14 -11.30
CA THR A 86 -2.93 -7.54 -11.68
C THR A 86 -1.68 -7.73 -12.54
N LEU A 87 -1.37 -6.84 -13.49
CA LEU A 87 -0.13 -6.92 -14.26
C LEU A 87 1.12 -6.84 -13.36
N GLY A 88 1.12 -5.93 -12.39
CA GLY A 88 2.19 -5.86 -11.38
C GLY A 88 2.31 -7.16 -10.59
N TRP A 89 1.18 -7.69 -10.11
CA TRP A 89 1.13 -8.96 -9.38
C TRP A 89 1.63 -10.15 -10.21
N LEU A 90 1.28 -10.24 -11.50
CA LEU A 90 1.78 -11.29 -12.39
C LEU A 90 3.30 -11.20 -12.58
N ILE A 91 3.86 -9.99 -12.71
CA ILE A 91 5.31 -9.77 -12.74
C ILE A 91 5.96 -10.29 -11.46
N LEU A 92 5.36 -9.98 -10.29
CA LEU A 92 5.85 -10.44 -9.01
C LEU A 92 5.80 -11.98 -8.90
N LEU A 93 4.69 -12.60 -9.31
CA LEU A 93 4.55 -14.06 -9.31
C LEU A 93 5.61 -14.71 -10.20
N ALA A 94 5.80 -14.22 -11.42
CA ALA A 94 6.82 -14.74 -12.33
C ALA A 94 8.22 -14.66 -11.70
N ALA A 95 8.60 -13.51 -11.15
CA ALA A 95 9.88 -13.35 -10.46
C ALA A 95 9.99 -14.27 -9.22
N ARG A 96 8.91 -14.40 -8.44
CA ARG A 96 8.85 -15.24 -7.24
C ARG A 96 9.01 -16.72 -7.57
N PHE A 97 8.40 -17.20 -8.65
CA PHE A 97 8.50 -18.59 -9.11
C PHE A 97 9.89 -18.92 -9.67
N LEU A 98 10.49 -17.97 -10.39
CA LEU A 98 11.79 -18.18 -11.04
C LEU A 98 12.96 -18.11 -10.06
N LEU A 99 12.87 -17.23 -9.04
CA LEU A 99 14.04 -16.85 -8.25
C LEU A 99 14.02 -17.35 -6.82
N ILE A 100 12.85 -17.60 -6.23
CA ILE A 100 12.75 -18.00 -4.82
C ILE A 100 12.25 -19.45 -4.74
N PRO A 101 13.07 -20.38 -4.21
CA PRO A 101 12.61 -21.74 -3.93
C PRO A 101 11.45 -21.75 -2.94
N SER A 102 10.39 -22.50 -3.26
CA SER A 102 9.21 -22.66 -2.38
C SER A 102 9.37 -23.90 -1.53
N ALA A 103 9.14 -23.78 -0.21
CA ALA A 103 9.27 -24.91 0.71
C ALA A 103 8.01 -25.76 0.77
N GLN A 104 6.82 -25.14 0.70
CA GLN A 104 5.51 -25.79 0.78
C GLN A 104 4.48 -24.96 0.01
N LEU A 105 3.43 -25.63 -0.50
CA LEU A 105 2.33 -25.02 -1.27
C LEU A 105 1.06 -24.76 -0.43
N THR A 106 1.05 -25.07 0.86
CA THR A 106 -0.16 -24.95 1.68
C THR A 106 0.13 -24.51 3.11
N ASN A 107 -0.78 -23.70 3.65
CA ASN A 107 -0.87 -23.33 5.06
C ASN A 107 -2.34 -23.54 5.45
N ALA A 108 -2.64 -24.42 6.41
CA ALA A 108 -4.02 -24.79 6.76
C ALA A 108 -4.89 -23.57 7.17
N ASP A 109 -4.27 -22.49 7.64
CA ASP A 109 -4.91 -21.22 8.04
C ASP A 109 -4.85 -20.11 6.97
N ALA A 110 -4.51 -20.44 5.73
CA ALA A 110 -4.31 -19.46 4.65
C ALA A 110 -5.56 -18.58 4.42
N GLY A 111 -6.75 -19.18 4.36
CA GLY A 111 -8.00 -18.45 4.12
C GLY A 111 -8.34 -17.45 5.23
N ARG A 112 -8.16 -17.83 6.51
CA ARG A 112 -8.38 -16.93 7.64
C ARG A 112 -7.39 -15.78 7.62
N THR A 113 -6.12 -16.05 7.34
CA THR A 113 -5.10 -15.02 7.31
C THR A 113 -5.31 -14.03 6.15
N PHE A 114 -5.83 -14.50 5.02
CA PHE A 114 -6.16 -13.64 3.89
C PHE A 114 -7.18 -12.54 4.26
N PHE A 115 -8.35 -12.93 4.77
CA PHE A 115 -9.42 -11.97 5.04
C PHE A 115 -9.15 -11.10 6.26
N TYR A 116 -8.69 -11.70 7.36
CA TYR A 116 -8.58 -10.97 8.64
C TYR A 116 -7.29 -10.15 8.74
N LEU A 117 -6.24 -10.51 7.99
CA LEU A 117 -4.95 -9.85 8.10
C LEU A 117 -4.59 -9.12 6.81
N LEU A 118 -4.57 -9.78 5.67
CA LEU A 118 -4.02 -9.20 4.44
C LEU A 118 -4.95 -8.21 3.75
N VAL A 119 -6.25 -8.51 3.67
CA VAL A 119 -7.25 -7.55 3.17
C VAL A 119 -7.30 -6.33 4.09
N PHE A 120 -7.22 -6.54 5.40
CA PHE A 120 -7.23 -5.48 6.40
C PHE A 120 -5.98 -4.59 6.32
N GLU A 121 -4.78 -5.18 6.31
CA GLU A 121 -3.49 -4.51 6.15
C GLU A 121 -3.46 -3.69 4.86
N SER A 122 -3.90 -4.31 3.77
CA SER A 122 -3.99 -3.67 2.47
C SER A 122 -4.95 -2.47 2.49
N LEU A 123 -6.14 -2.65 3.04
CA LEU A 123 -7.12 -1.57 3.16
C LEU A 123 -6.57 -0.41 4.00
N CYS A 124 -6.00 -0.69 5.17
CA CYS A 124 -5.48 0.33 6.07
C CYS A 124 -4.35 1.13 5.41
N THR A 125 -3.39 0.44 4.78
CA THR A 125 -2.25 1.08 4.14
C THR A 125 -2.70 1.91 2.94
N GLN A 126 -3.52 1.35 2.06
CA GLN A 126 -3.99 2.02 0.84
C GLN A 126 -4.87 3.23 1.16
N LEU A 127 -5.70 3.12 2.19
CA LEU A 127 -6.54 4.22 2.64
C LEU A 127 -5.70 5.37 3.21
N TRP A 128 -4.64 5.06 3.94
CA TRP A 128 -3.71 6.05 4.44
C TRP A 128 -2.95 6.74 3.30
N THR A 129 -2.24 5.96 2.48
CA THR A 129 -1.32 6.49 1.47
C THR A 129 -2.08 7.05 0.27
N PHE A 130 -2.91 6.24 -0.38
CA PHE A 130 -3.58 6.56 -1.65
C PHE A 130 -5.02 7.07 -1.48
N GLY A 131 -5.54 7.06 -0.25
CA GLY A 131 -6.76 7.75 0.14
C GLY A 131 -6.47 9.16 0.66
N ILE A 132 -6.12 9.28 1.94
CA ILE A 132 -6.06 10.57 2.64
C ILE A 132 -4.78 11.37 2.35
N LEU A 133 -3.61 10.72 2.34
CA LEU A 133 -2.33 11.40 2.11
C LEU A 133 -2.24 11.91 0.68
N PHE A 134 -2.50 11.04 -0.30
CA PHE A 134 -2.59 11.41 -1.71
C PHE A 134 -3.48 12.63 -1.92
N ARG A 135 -4.67 12.65 -1.31
CA ARG A 135 -5.61 13.79 -1.43
C ARG A 135 -5.10 15.06 -0.77
N GLY A 136 -4.61 14.97 0.46
CA GLY A 136 -4.07 16.13 1.17
C GLY A 136 -2.93 16.79 0.39
N VAL A 137 -1.98 16.00 -0.12
CA VAL A 137 -0.85 16.51 -0.89
C VAL A 137 -1.28 16.97 -2.29
N ALA A 138 -2.24 16.27 -2.94
CA ALA A 138 -2.74 16.66 -4.25
C ALA A 138 -3.42 18.04 -4.22
N ASP A 139 -4.17 18.35 -3.17
CA ASP A 139 -4.78 19.68 -2.99
C ASP A 139 -3.72 20.78 -2.76
N TRP A 140 -2.56 20.44 -2.18
CA TRP A 140 -1.52 21.41 -1.84
C TRP A 140 -0.50 21.64 -2.97
N ARG A 141 0.04 20.56 -3.55
CA ARG A 141 1.15 20.60 -4.52
C ARG A 141 0.81 19.97 -5.87
N GLY A 142 -0.40 19.44 -6.00
CA GLY A 142 -0.90 18.85 -7.24
C GLY A 142 -0.84 17.31 -7.28
N PRO A 143 -1.59 16.70 -8.20
CA PRO A 143 -1.84 15.25 -8.23
C PRO A 143 -0.59 14.38 -8.34
N LEU A 144 0.39 14.80 -9.15
CA LEU A 144 1.62 14.06 -9.37
C LEU A 144 2.50 14.05 -8.12
N THR A 145 2.63 15.19 -7.43
CA THR A 145 3.35 15.25 -6.14
C THR A 145 2.65 14.40 -5.08
N GLY A 146 1.31 14.42 -5.03
CA GLY A 146 0.55 13.55 -4.13
C GLY A 146 0.76 12.06 -4.44
N THR A 147 0.89 11.71 -5.72
CA THR A 147 1.19 10.35 -6.18
C THR A 147 2.54 9.86 -5.67
N LEU A 148 3.59 10.66 -5.87
CA LEU A 148 4.94 10.32 -5.47
C LEU A 148 5.10 10.30 -3.95
N ALA A 149 4.56 11.30 -3.25
CA ALA A 149 4.61 11.36 -1.78
C ALA A 149 3.90 10.16 -1.14
N ALA A 150 2.69 9.82 -1.61
CA ALA A 150 1.97 8.63 -1.17
C ALA A 150 2.73 7.34 -1.48
N GLY A 151 3.37 7.24 -2.66
CA GLY A 151 4.19 6.11 -3.04
C GLY A 151 5.43 5.93 -2.15
N VAL A 152 6.08 7.01 -1.74
CA VAL A 152 7.20 6.95 -0.77
C VAL A 152 6.73 6.42 0.58
N VAL A 153 5.63 6.96 1.11
CA VAL A 153 5.09 6.52 2.42
C VAL A 153 4.65 5.07 2.36
N PHE A 154 4.03 4.64 1.25
CA PHE A 154 3.73 3.24 1.01
C PHE A 154 5.01 2.38 1.00
N GLY A 155 6.04 2.81 0.27
CA GLY A 155 7.29 2.07 0.15
C GLY A 155 8.01 1.89 1.49
N LEU A 156 8.03 2.93 2.31
CA LEU A 156 8.55 2.88 3.69
C LEU A 156 7.72 1.98 4.58
N SER A 157 6.39 2.02 4.46
CA SER A 157 5.50 1.15 5.25
C SER A 157 5.72 -0.31 4.89
N GLY A 158 5.82 -0.61 3.59
CA GLY A 158 6.06 -1.96 3.09
C GLY A 158 7.40 -2.53 3.56
N SER A 159 8.47 -1.74 3.47
CA SER A 159 9.81 -2.20 3.88
C SER A 159 9.96 -2.41 5.40
N LEU A 160 9.11 -1.79 6.21
CA LEU A 160 9.16 -1.89 7.67
C LEU A 160 8.15 -2.87 8.26
N LEU A 161 6.97 -3.01 7.64
CA LEU A 161 5.82 -3.69 8.25
C LEU A 161 5.40 -4.95 7.50
N PHE A 162 5.66 -5.04 6.19
CA PHE A 162 5.14 -6.16 5.41
C PHE A 162 6.06 -7.36 5.53
N GLY A 163 5.46 -8.56 5.53
CA GLY A 163 6.20 -9.81 5.61
C GLY A 163 7.24 -9.92 4.50
N GLU A 164 6.97 -9.38 3.30
CA GLU A 164 7.80 -9.47 2.10
C GLU A 164 9.15 -8.80 2.26
N SER A 165 9.32 -7.98 3.29
CA SER A 165 10.60 -7.38 3.67
C SER A 165 11.46 -8.36 4.47
N VAL A 166 11.94 -9.41 3.81
CA VAL A 166 12.74 -10.47 4.44
C VAL A 166 14.16 -10.00 4.75
N LEU A 167 14.75 -9.26 3.83
CA LEU A 167 16.05 -8.64 4.03
C LEU A 167 15.87 -7.23 4.59
N THR A 168 16.89 -6.72 5.27
CA THR A 168 16.98 -5.31 5.66
C THR A 168 17.94 -4.58 4.72
N GLY A 169 17.61 -3.34 4.34
CA GLY A 169 18.52 -2.48 3.59
C GLY A 169 17.88 -1.83 2.36
N ALA A 170 18.73 -1.35 1.44
CA ALA A 170 18.30 -0.52 0.31
C ALA A 170 17.49 -1.28 -0.74
N LEU A 171 17.74 -2.57 -0.96
CA LEU A 171 17.07 -3.36 -2.00
C LEU A 171 15.57 -3.61 -1.71
N PRO A 172 15.17 -4.12 -0.53
CA PRO A 172 13.76 -4.18 -0.15
C PRO A 172 13.08 -2.81 -0.21
N LEU A 173 13.75 -1.76 0.28
CA LEU A 173 13.22 -0.40 0.22
C LEU A 173 12.96 0.05 -1.22
N LEU A 174 13.92 -0.16 -2.13
CA LEU A 174 13.75 0.14 -3.55
C LEU A 174 12.56 -0.62 -4.13
N PHE A 175 12.45 -1.91 -3.83
CA PHE A 175 11.34 -2.75 -4.28
C PHE A 175 9.98 -2.19 -3.85
N PHE A 176 9.82 -1.86 -2.57
CA PHE A 176 8.56 -1.30 -2.08
C PHE A 176 8.32 0.14 -2.56
N LEU A 177 9.35 0.95 -2.78
CA LEU A 177 9.21 2.29 -3.38
C LEU A 177 8.68 2.21 -4.80
N VAL A 178 9.25 1.32 -5.62
CA VAL A 178 8.78 1.08 -7.00
C VAL A 178 7.32 0.60 -6.96
N TRP A 179 6.98 -0.32 -6.06
CA TRP A 179 5.61 -0.78 -5.89
C TRP A 179 4.65 0.34 -5.47
N GLY A 180 5.07 1.19 -4.52
CA GLY A 180 4.34 2.37 -4.10
C GLY A 180 4.10 3.36 -5.23
N PHE A 181 5.09 3.60 -6.08
CA PHE A 181 4.91 4.46 -7.26
C PHE A 181 3.95 3.85 -8.29
N LEU A 182 4.00 2.54 -8.51
CA LEU A 182 3.04 1.85 -9.38
C LEU A 182 1.60 2.04 -8.86
N TYR A 183 1.35 1.77 -7.57
CA TYR A 183 0.03 1.97 -6.97
C TYR A 183 -0.41 3.42 -6.99
N GLY A 184 0.50 4.35 -6.73
CA GLY A 184 0.22 5.77 -6.86
C GLY A 184 -0.23 6.16 -8.28
N LEU A 185 0.45 5.66 -9.31
CA LEU A 185 0.08 5.93 -10.70
C LEU A 185 -1.27 5.31 -11.08
N ILE A 186 -1.54 4.09 -10.59
CA ILE A 186 -2.85 3.45 -10.77
C ILE A 186 -3.94 4.30 -10.11
N ARG A 187 -3.72 4.75 -8.87
CA ARG A 187 -4.64 5.64 -8.16
C ARG A 187 -4.85 6.95 -8.90
N LEU A 188 -3.79 7.54 -9.43
CA LEU A 188 -3.83 8.80 -10.17
C LEU A 188 -4.64 8.66 -11.46
N ARG A 189 -4.49 7.56 -12.20
CA ARG A 189 -5.12 7.39 -13.53
C ARG A 189 -6.52 6.81 -13.47
N THR A 190 -6.81 5.98 -12.48
CA THR A 190 -8.11 5.31 -12.37
C THR A 190 -9.02 6.03 -11.38
N GLY A 191 -8.46 6.83 -10.48
CA GLY A 191 -9.20 7.40 -9.38
C GLY A 191 -9.56 6.38 -8.29
N SER A 192 -9.45 5.08 -8.53
CA SER A 192 -9.90 4.05 -7.61
C SER A 192 -8.76 3.58 -6.73
N LEU A 193 -9.03 3.37 -5.44
CA LEU A 193 -8.09 2.70 -4.53
C LEU A 193 -8.46 1.23 -4.30
N LEU A 194 -9.70 0.83 -4.60
CA LEU A 194 -10.18 -0.53 -4.29
C LEU A 194 -9.45 -1.61 -5.09
N GLY A 195 -9.09 -1.32 -6.34
CA GLY A 195 -8.34 -2.27 -7.17
C GLY A 195 -6.96 -2.57 -6.60
N THR A 196 -6.25 -1.56 -6.13
CA THR A 196 -4.93 -1.74 -5.49
C THR A 196 -5.05 -2.42 -4.12
N VAL A 197 -6.13 -2.19 -3.38
CA VAL A 197 -6.42 -2.94 -2.13
C VAL A 197 -6.53 -4.44 -2.38
N VAL A 198 -7.38 -4.84 -3.33
CA VAL A 198 -7.60 -6.28 -3.62
C VAL A 198 -6.30 -6.93 -4.07
N ILE A 199 -5.57 -6.29 -4.98
CA ILE A 199 -4.35 -6.88 -5.52
C ILE A 199 -3.20 -6.90 -4.52
N GLN A 200 -3.03 -5.89 -3.67
CA GLN A 200 -2.03 -5.96 -2.60
C GLN A 200 -2.33 -7.11 -1.65
N ALA A 201 -3.59 -7.31 -1.27
CA ALA A 201 -3.95 -8.43 -0.40
C ALA A 201 -3.62 -9.78 -1.08
N LEU A 202 -3.94 -9.94 -2.36
CA LEU A 202 -3.60 -11.15 -3.14
C LEU A 202 -2.09 -11.33 -3.29
N GLN A 203 -1.36 -10.25 -3.50
CA GLN A 203 0.09 -10.25 -3.58
C GLN A 203 0.69 -10.84 -2.31
N SER A 204 0.40 -10.24 -1.15
CA SER A 204 0.91 -10.73 0.14
C SER A 204 0.45 -12.14 0.46
N PHE A 205 -0.75 -12.49 0.03
CA PHE A 205 -1.27 -13.85 0.20
C PHE A 205 -0.45 -14.85 -0.58
N THR A 206 -0.21 -14.57 -1.86
CA THR A 206 0.54 -15.46 -2.72
C THR A 206 2.00 -15.59 -2.31
N THR A 207 2.66 -14.50 -1.93
CA THR A 207 4.09 -14.50 -1.60
C THR A 207 4.40 -15.11 -0.24
N TRP A 208 3.45 -15.10 0.71
CA TRP A 208 3.69 -15.56 2.09
C TRP A 208 2.87 -16.73 2.56
N HIS A 209 1.67 -16.92 2.05
CA HIS A 209 0.77 -17.95 2.55
C HIS A 209 0.60 -19.11 1.59
N ILE A 210 0.65 -18.85 0.27
CA ILE A 210 0.63 -19.90 -0.74
C ILE A 210 2.05 -20.36 -1.06
N LEU A 211 2.92 -19.43 -1.46
CA LEU A 211 4.31 -19.72 -1.79
C LEU A 211 5.19 -19.47 -0.58
N VAL A 212 5.00 -20.25 0.48
CA VAL A 212 5.75 -20.07 1.73
C VAL A 212 7.25 -20.21 1.42
N PRO A 213 8.06 -19.17 1.69
CA PRO A 213 9.48 -19.25 1.38
C PRO A 213 10.19 -20.23 2.29
N ARG A 214 11.24 -20.86 1.76
CA ARG A 214 12.13 -21.68 2.57
C ARG A 214 12.91 -20.79 3.54
N LEU A 215 12.86 -21.15 4.81
CA LEU A 215 13.68 -20.54 5.86
C LEU A 215 14.84 -21.49 6.25
N PRO A 216 16.02 -20.96 6.58
CA PRO A 216 16.39 -19.55 6.55
C PRO A 216 16.45 -18.99 5.12
N ALA A 217 16.12 -17.71 4.97
CA ALA A 217 16.14 -17.04 3.68
C ALA A 217 17.58 -16.84 3.18
N ASP A 218 17.89 -17.29 1.97
CA ASP A 218 19.18 -17.04 1.34
C ASP A 218 19.19 -15.61 0.72
N PRO A 219 20.06 -14.70 1.21
CA PRO A 219 20.10 -13.33 0.73
C PRO A 219 20.32 -13.17 -0.77
N LYS A 220 20.99 -14.13 -1.42
CA LYS A 220 21.27 -14.09 -2.86
C LYS A 220 19.97 -14.12 -3.66
N TYR A 221 19.10 -15.09 -3.38
CA TYR A 221 17.83 -15.26 -4.09
C TYR A 221 16.89 -14.07 -3.88
N TYR A 222 16.80 -13.58 -2.63
CA TYR A 222 15.95 -12.42 -2.30
C TYR A 222 16.46 -11.12 -2.91
N SER A 223 17.78 -10.90 -2.93
CA SER A 223 18.35 -9.71 -3.57
C SER A 223 18.07 -9.69 -5.07
N GLN A 224 18.21 -10.84 -5.74
CA GLN A 224 17.86 -10.99 -7.15
C GLN A 224 16.37 -10.78 -7.39
N PHE A 225 15.52 -11.35 -6.55
CA PHE A 225 14.07 -11.16 -6.60
C PHE A 225 13.68 -9.68 -6.51
N TYR A 226 14.16 -8.97 -5.49
CA TYR A 226 13.86 -7.54 -5.33
C TYR A 226 14.32 -6.74 -6.54
N LEU A 227 15.52 -6.98 -7.04
CA LEU A 227 16.08 -6.23 -8.16
C LEU A 227 15.32 -6.48 -9.47
N VAL A 228 15.09 -7.75 -9.82
CA VAL A 228 14.39 -8.14 -11.05
C VAL A 228 12.94 -7.66 -11.03
N SER A 229 12.23 -7.87 -9.91
CA SER A 229 10.86 -7.36 -9.78
C SER A 229 10.82 -5.83 -9.90
N SER A 230 11.71 -5.11 -9.20
CA SER A 230 11.78 -3.65 -9.27
C SER A 230 11.99 -3.16 -10.70
N PHE A 231 12.91 -3.79 -11.44
CA PHE A 231 13.19 -3.43 -12.82
C PHE A 231 11.97 -3.63 -13.73
N LEU A 232 11.32 -4.79 -13.66
CA LEU A 232 10.13 -5.09 -14.48
C LEU A 232 8.96 -4.16 -14.17
N LEU A 233 8.77 -3.81 -12.90
CA LEU A 233 7.75 -2.84 -12.49
C LEU A 233 8.08 -1.43 -12.94
N ALA A 234 9.36 -1.04 -12.94
CA ALA A 234 9.79 0.26 -13.46
C ALA A 234 9.44 0.41 -14.95
N ILE A 235 9.55 -0.67 -15.74
CA ILE A 235 9.09 -0.68 -17.14
C ILE A 235 7.57 -0.43 -17.21
N LEU A 236 6.79 -1.10 -16.37
CA LEU A 236 5.34 -0.92 -16.30
C LEU A 236 4.98 0.52 -15.89
N ILE A 237 5.66 1.08 -14.88
CA ILE A 237 5.53 2.47 -14.44
C ILE A 237 5.81 3.44 -15.58
N TRP A 238 6.91 3.24 -16.32
CA TRP A 238 7.26 4.08 -17.46
C TRP A 238 6.17 4.10 -18.53
N ARG A 239 5.57 2.94 -18.81
CA ARG A 239 4.43 2.81 -19.74
C ARG A 239 3.15 3.44 -19.20
N LEU A 240 2.91 3.34 -17.90
CA LEU A 240 1.74 3.93 -17.25
C LEU A 240 1.87 5.42 -16.96
N TRP A 241 3.07 5.99 -17.13
CA TRP A 241 3.34 7.38 -16.79
C TRP A 241 2.39 8.33 -17.55
N PRO A 242 1.69 9.22 -16.84
CA PRO A 242 0.72 10.13 -17.46
C PRO A 242 1.45 11.08 -18.41
N LYS A 243 0.87 11.28 -19.60
CA LYS A 243 1.47 12.14 -20.64
C LYS A 243 0.82 13.50 -20.67
N ARG A 244 -0.41 13.62 -20.17
CA ARG A 244 -1.17 14.87 -20.13
C ARG A 244 -1.87 15.05 -18.78
N LYS A 245 -2.29 16.28 -18.47
CA LYS A 245 -3.00 16.58 -17.22
C LYS A 245 -4.40 15.96 -17.20
N GLU A 246 -5.00 15.79 -18.38
CA GLU A 246 -6.31 15.13 -18.53
C GLU A 246 -6.30 13.65 -18.12
N ASP A 247 -5.12 13.02 -18.01
CA ASP A 247 -4.96 11.66 -17.50
C ASP A 247 -5.20 11.56 -15.99
N TYR A 248 -5.20 12.69 -15.28
CA TYR A 248 -5.38 12.72 -13.83
C TYR A 248 -6.84 12.54 -13.44
N ARG A 249 -7.10 11.56 -12.57
CA ARG A 249 -8.38 11.23 -11.95
C ARG A 249 -8.25 11.41 -10.44
N VAL A 250 -8.28 12.67 -10.02
CA VAL A 250 -8.19 13.05 -8.60
C VAL A 250 -9.58 12.94 -7.99
#